data_AF-A0A5B0EXK7-F1
#
_entry.id   AF-A0A5B0EXK7-F1
#
_cell.length_a   1.000
_cell.length_b   1.000
_cell.length_c   1.000
_cell.angle_alpha   90.00
_cell.angle_beta   90.00
_cell.angle_gamma   90.00
#
_symmetry.space_group_name_H-M   'P 1'
#
loop_
_entity.id
_entity.type
_entity.pdbx_description
1 polymer ?
#
loop_
_entity_poly.entity_id
_entity_poly.type
_entity_poly.pdbx_seq_one_letter_code
_entity_poly.pdbx_strand_id
1 'polypeptide(L)'
;MVRFDSNRAVLRAQENVNAANENNRHWHRLYLSALAAKAYAGLFLLITGASPTEFSQFTYKEAIEVEKSPLKKELKAIKFRAGGKTTLYNIGRHNGLPLLRQYLKLREWILNGKEVPNLFFAMTKGTQGNNESFEEFSASSTMKKFHGSISGVFLDPKVPKLSSRKMRKHKSNVQHSARLSPSTVSKSLNHTEAVNLSTYAEATWEQQETEFSLFWQSVRHAADVVRERSETSSGDRISTAAGHCDDFNQPSALGGWGTSFIEPNCRTQYGCLYCSHYICHSDEEDLHKLFSLQYVIDSVRKINADVGHADALFKDLSIRINFIISAIGERSVSTLQLVEIVREKVCSYGILTPFWENRLSRYEQIGVVF
;
A
#
# COMPACT_ATOMS: atom_id res chain seq x y z
N MET A 1 -1.62 58.26 40.29
CA MET A 1 -0.29 57.62 40.40
C MET A 1 -0.12 56.38 39.51
N VAL A 2 -1.17 55.61 39.19
CA VAL A 2 -1.07 54.35 38.40
C VAL A 2 -0.72 54.54 36.90
N ARG A 3 -1.12 55.65 36.26
CA ARG A 3 -0.86 55.88 34.81
C ARG A 3 0.61 56.14 34.44
N PHE A 4 1.42 56.68 35.35
CA PHE A 4 2.84 56.99 35.08
C PHE A 4 3.72 55.74 35.04
N ASP A 5 3.44 54.75 35.88
CA ASP A 5 4.16 53.47 35.88
C ASP A 5 3.85 52.61 34.65
N SER A 6 2.61 52.65 34.14
CA SER A 6 2.25 51.94 32.90
C SER A 6 3.01 52.48 31.69
N ASN A 7 3.14 53.80 31.55
CA ASN A 7 3.89 54.41 30.44
C ASN A 7 5.38 54.09 30.51
N ARG A 8 5.96 54.10 31.72
CA ARG A 8 7.37 53.72 31.92
C ARG A 8 7.61 52.24 31.61
N ALA A 9 6.68 51.36 31.96
CA ALA A 9 6.73 49.95 31.63
C ALA A 9 6.67 49.71 30.11
N VAL A 10 5.78 50.43 29.40
CA VAL A 10 5.67 50.35 27.93
C VAL A 10 6.95 50.84 27.25
N LEU A 11 7.52 51.96 27.69
CA LEU A 11 8.77 52.49 27.13
C LEU A 11 9.94 51.51 27.33
N ARG A 12 10.09 50.94 28.53
CA ARG A 12 11.10 49.91 28.81
C ARG A 12 10.89 48.64 27.97
N ALA A 13 9.64 48.23 27.77
CA ALA A 13 9.34 47.09 26.90
C ALA A 13 9.76 47.38 25.46
N GLN A 14 9.50 48.59 24.95
CA GLN A 14 9.91 48.99 23.60
C GLN A 14 11.43 49.08 23.45
N GLU A 15 12.14 49.63 24.43
CA GLU A 15 13.61 49.66 24.46
C GLU A 15 14.21 48.26 24.41
N ASN A 16 13.67 47.31 25.18
CA ASN A 16 14.09 45.92 25.17
C ASN A 16 13.84 45.25 23.81
N VAL A 17 12.71 45.54 23.17
CA VAL A 17 12.39 45.04 21.81
C VAL A 17 13.37 45.61 20.79
N ASN A 18 13.68 46.90 20.86
CA ASN A 18 14.61 47.55 19.94
C ASN A 18 16.03 46.96 20.09
N ALA A 19 16.53 46.85 21.32
CA ALA A 19 17.84 46.25 21.61
C ALA A 19 17.91 44.78 21.15
N ALA A 20 16.82 44.01 21.33
CA ALA A 20 16.75 42.64 20.83
C ALA A 20 16.69 42.53 19.30
N ASN A 21 16.19 43.57 18.62
CA ASN A 21 16.13 43.64 17.16
C ASN A 21 17.43 44.09 16.50
N GLU A 22 18.22 44.93 17.17
CA GLU A 22 19.55 45.33 16.71
C GLU A 22 20.54 44.14 16.68
N ASN A 23 20.41 43.22 17.63
CA ASN A 23 21.23 42.02 17.66
C ASN A 23 20.58 40.86 16.87
N ASN A 24 21.03 40.64 15.64
CA ASN A 24 20.60 39.49 14.83
C ASN A 24 20.83 38.13 15.52
N ARG A 25 21.76 38.06 16.47
CA ARG A 25 22.07 36.86 17.27
C ARG A 25 21.43 36.88 18.66
N HIS A 26 20.43 37.73 18.90
CA HIS A 26 19.75 37.80 20.18
C HIS A 26 19.17 36.43 20.57
N TRP A 27 19.23 36.09 21.87
CA TRP A 27 18.88 34.75 22.35
C TRP A 27 17.45 34.33 21.99
N HIS A 28 16.50 35.27 21.89
CA HIS A 28 15.14 34.99 21.41
C HIS A 28 15.14 34.48 19.96
N ARG A 29 15.94 35.08 19.07
CA ARG A 29 16.07 34.68 17.66
C ARG A 29 16.70 33.30 17.55
N LEU A 30 17.72 33.03 18.36
CA LEU A 30 18.36 31.70 18.48
C LEU A 30 17.39 30.65 19.04
N TYR A 31 16.57 31.02 20.01
CA TYR A 31 15.56 30.13 20.55
C TYR A 31 14.51 29.75 19.50
N LEU A 32 14.00 30.75 18.76
CA LEU A 32 13.03 30.53 17.69
C LEU A 32 13.64 29.75 16.50
N SER A 33 14.87 30.05 16.11
CA SER A 33 15.57 29.27 15.07
C SER A 33 15.79 27.83 15.51
N ALA A 34 16.10 27.60 16.79
CA ALA A 34 16.21 26.28 17.37
C ALA A 34 14.89 25.54 17.46
N LEU A 35 13.76 26.24 17.63
CA LEU A 35 12.44 25.64 17.54
C LEU A 35 12.12 25.26 16.09
N ALA A 36 12.38 26.16 15.14
CA ALA A 36 12.18 25.94 13.71
C ALA A 36 13.03 24.79 13.17
N ALA A 37 14.31 24.69 13.55
CA ALA A 37 15.19 23.60 13.15
C ALA A 37 14.66 22.23 13.61
N LYS A 38 14.09 22.14 14.83
CA LYS A 38 13.43 20.92 15.30
C LYS A 38 12.16 20.61 14.50
N ALA A 39 11.38 21.63 14.13
CA ALA A 39 10.20 21.47 13.30
C ALA A 39 10.56 20.91 11.91
N TYR A 40 11.60 21.46 11.25
CA TYR A 40 12.12 20.94 10.00
C TYR A 40 12.58 19.48 10.13
N ALA A 41 13.31 19.13 11.19
CA ALA A 41 13.68 17.75 11.44
C ALA A 41 12.44 16.84 11.56
N GLY A 42 11.38 17.29 12.21
CA GLY A 42 10.09 16.59 12.27
C GLY A 42 9.44 16.40 10.91
N LEU A 43 9.43 17.45 10.06
CA LEU A 43 8.93 17.37 8.69
C LEU A 43 9.73 16.37 7.85
N PHE A 44 11.06 16.41 7.91
CA PHE A 44 11.90 15.45 7.20
C PHE A 44 11.73 14.02 7.73
N LEU A 45 11.46 13.84 9.02
CA LEU A 45 11.16 12.53 9.59
C LEU A 45 9.82 11.99 9.08
N LEU A 46 8.80 12.85 8.90
CA LEU A 46 7.53 12.49 8.24
C LEU A 46 7.73 12.13 6.76
N ILE A 47 8.47 12.96 6.03
CA ILE A 47 8.71 12.79 4.59
C ILE A 47 9.50 11.51 4.32
N THR A 48 10.60 11.29 5.05
CA THR A 48 11.49 10.15 4.81
C THR A 48 10.92 8.87 5.44
N GLY A 49 10.25 8.98 6.59
CA GLY A 49 9.85 7.84 7.40
C GLY A 49 11.04 7.06 7.95
N ALA A 50 12.25 7.64 8.00
CA ALA A 50 13.46 6.95 8.44
C ALA A 50 13.39 6.51 9.91
N SER A 51 14.14 5.46 10.27
CA SER A 51 14.33 5.12 11.68
C SER A 51 15.17 6.20 12.38
N PRO A 52 15.02 6.43 13.70
CA PRO A 52 15.80 7.46 14.41
C PRO A 52 17.32 7.38 14.16
N THR A 53 17.87 6.16 14.14
CA THR A 53 19.30 5.93 13.95
C THR A 53 19.76 6.20 12.52
N GLU A 54 18.93 5.89 11.52
CA GLU A 54 19.25 6.18 10.11
C GLU A 54 19.06 7.66 9.79
N PHE A 55 18.03 8.30 10.38
CA PHE A 55 17.76 9.72 10.20
C PHE A 55 18.92 10.60 10.71
N SER A 56 19.53 10.23 11.84
CA SER A 56 20.69 10.94 12.40
C SER A 56 21.95 10.87 11.51
N GLN A 57 22.00 9.94 10.56
CA GLN A 57 23.17 9.74 9.68
C GLN A 57 23.17 10.64 8.44
N PHE A 58 22.05 11.29 8.10
CA PHE A 58 21.99 12.15 6.92
C PHE A 58 23.03 13.27 7.01
N THR A 59 23.82 13.44 5.95
CA THR A 59 24.93 14.40 5.92
C THR A 59 24.56 15.69 5.18
N TYR A 60 25.20 16.79 5.57
CA TYR A 60 25.04 18.07 4.89
C TYR A 60 25.51 18.00 3.43
N LYS A 61 26.64 17.31 3.18
CA LYS A 61 27.18 17.11 1.82
C LYS A 61 26.15 16.44 0.90
N GLU A 62 25.52 15.36 1.35
CA GLU A 62 24.51 14.68 0.55
C GLU A 62 23.27 15.53 0.30
N ALA A 63 22.85 16.33 1.28
CA ALA A 63 21.73 17.24 1.14
C ALA A 63 22.00 18.31 0.06
N ILE A 64 23.21 18.86 0.02
CA ILE A 64 23.62 19.81 -1.03
C ILE A 64 23.61 19.13 -2.41
N GLU A 65 24.08 17.88 -2.51
CA GLU A 65 24.03 17.13 -3.76
C GLU A 65 22.58 16.88 -4.21
N VAL A 66 21.65 16.59 -3.29
CA VAL A 66 20.21 16.43 -3.61
C VAL A 66 19.58 17.76 -4.04
N GLU A 67 19.97 18.85 -3.40
CA GLU A 67 19.45 20.20 -3.68
C GLU A 67 19.85 20.66 -5.09
N LYS A 68 21.12 20.44 -5.46
CA LYS A 68 21.69 20.88 -6.74
C LYS A 68 21.42 19.94 -7.91
N SER A 69 21.29 18.64 -7.64
CA SER A 69 21.15 17.65 -8.71
C SER A 69 19.72 17.57 -9.22
N PRO A 70 19.48 17.61 -10.55
CA PRO A 70 18.17 17.33 -11.13
C PRO A 70 17.80 15.84 -11.05
N LEU A 71 18.78 14.95 -10.84
CA LEU A 71 18.59 13.49 -10.80
C LEU A 71 18.59 12.91 -9.39
N LYS A 72 19.50 13.38 -8.50
CA LYS A 72 19.61 12.86 -7.14
C LYS A 72 18.44 13.35 -6.27
N LYS A 73 17.66 12.42 -5.72
CA LYS A 73 16.47 12.70 -4.90
C LYS A 73 16.55 12.12 -3.48
N GLU A 74 17.64 11.42 -3.18
CA GLU A 74 17.72 10.51 -2.03
C GLU A 74 18.88 10.87 -1.11
N LEU A 75 18.59 10.83 0.19
CA LEU A 75 19.58 10.82 1.27
C LEU A 75 19.94 9.38 1.61
N LYS A 76 21.18 9.12 2.04
CA LYS A 76 21.65 7.77 2.34
C LYS A 76 21.84 7.57 3.84
N ALA A 77 21.64 6.34 4.28
CA ALA A 77 22.03 5.90 5.61
C ALA A 77 22.54 4.46 5.56
N ILE A 78 23.16 4.01 6.65
CA ILE A 78 23.66 2.65 6.83
C ILE A 78 22.81 1.98 7.91
N LYS A 79 22.22 0.84 7.55
CA LYS A 79 21.42 0.00 8.45
C LYS A 79 22.30 -1.08 9.08
N PHE A 80 22.99 -0.74 10.16
CA PHE A 80 23.93 -1.64 10.86
C PHE A 80 23.29 -2.97 11.28
N ARG A 81 22.06 -2.95 11.80
CA ARG A 81 21.30 -4.17 12.19
C ARG A 81 20.94 -5.10 11.02
N ALA A 82 21.21 -4.71 9.78
CA ALA A 82 20.98 -5.50 8.58
C ALA A 82 22.30 -5.68 7.81
N GLY A 83 23.39 -5.96 8.52
CA GLY A 83 24.71 -6.23 7.93
C GLY A 83 25.34 -5.02 7.23
N GLY A 84 25.02 -3.80 7.67
CA GLY A 84 25.57 -2.58 7.06
C GLY A 84 24.96 -2.19 5.71
N LYS A 85 23.77 -2.72 5.37
CA LYS A 85 23.06 -2.37 4.13
C LYS A 85 22.84 -0.86 3.99
N THR A 86 23.19 -0.29 2.84
CA THR A 86 22.86 1.09 2.49
C THR A 86 21.36 1.23 2.24
N THR A 87 20.74 2.23 2.86
CA THR A 87 19.33 2.58 2.73
C THR A 87 19.18 3.95 2.09
N LEU A 88 18.17 4.10 1.23
CA LEU A 88 17.92 5.29 0.44
C LEU A 88 16.59 5.91 0.85
N TYR A 89 16.57 7.24 1.02
CA TYR A 89 15.41 7.98 1.49
C TYR A 89 15.08 9.13 0.55
N ASN A 90 14.02 8.98 -0.23
CA ASN A 90 13.53 9.99 -1.14
C ASN A 90 12.80 11.11 -0.38
N ILE A 91 13.18 12.37 -0.63
CA ILE A 91 12.52 13.54 -0.01
C ILE A 91 11.43 14.16 -0.89
N GLY A 92 11.33 13.76 -2.16
CA GLY A 92 10.35 14.27 -3.11
C GLY A 92 10.72 15.66 -3.66
N ARG A 93 10.45 15.87 -4.96
CA ARG A 93 10.77 17.14 -5.66
C ARG A 93 9.80 18.26 -5.34
N HIS A 94 8.51 17.97 -5.27
CA HIS A 94 7.49 19.01 -5.13
C HIS A 94 7.37 19.50 -3.68
N ASN A 95 7.48 18.59 -2.70
CA ASN A 95 7.22 18.94 -1.29
C ASN A 95 8.50 19.02 -0.44
N GLY A 96 9.41 18.05 -0.52
CA GLY A 96 10.59 18.04 0.37
C GLY A 96 11.76 18.88 -0.11
N LEU A 97 11.97 19.04 -1.41
CA LEU A 97 13.06 19.88 -1.92
C LEU A 97 12.89 21.37 -1.55
N PRO A 98 11.70 22.00 -1.66
CA PRO A 98 11.50 23.36 -1.16
C PRO A 98 11.77 23.49 0.35
N LEU A 99 11.32 22.52 1.15
CA LEU A 99 11.59 22.48 2.59
C LEU A 99 13.09 22.32 2.88
N LEU A 100 13.81 21.56 2.05
CA LEU A 100 15.25 21.37 2.20
C LEU A 100 15.97 22.70 1.98
N ARG A 101 15.63 23.44 0.92
CA ARG A 101 16.21 24.76 0.64
C ARG A 101 15.97 25.74 1.79
N GLN A 102 14.75 25.79 2.31
CA GLN A 102 14.42 26.65 3.46
C GLN A 102 15.21 26.25 4.72
N TYR A 103 15.30 24.94 4.99
CA TYR A 103 16.08 24.43 6.11
C TYR A 103 17.57 24.73 5.96
N LEU A 104 18.16 24.54 4.77
CA LEU A 104 19.57 24.80 4.52
C LEU A 104 19.92 26.28 4.75
N LYS A 105 19.04 27.20 4.33
CA LYS A 105 19.19 28.64 4.62
C LYS A 105 19.13 28.94 6.12
N LEU A 106 18.20 28.33 6.85
CA LEU A 106 18.10 28.46 8.30
C LEU A 106 19.34 27.87 9.00
N ARG A 107 19.80 26.70 8.55
CA ARG A 107 20.98 26.00 9.07
C ARG A 107 22.23 26.84 8.92
N GLU A 108 22.46 27.41 7.74
CA GLU A 108 23.58 28.31 7.49
C GLU A 108 23.58 29.49 8.46
N TRP A 109 22.41 30.12 8.64
CA TRP A 109 22.24 31.22 9.60
C TRP A 109 22.48 30.81 11.05
N ILE A 110 22.03 29.62 11.46
CA ILE A 110 22.25 29.09 12.81
C ILE A 110 23.74 28.85 13.05
N LEU A 111 24.39 28.13 12.14
CA LEU A 111 25.77 27.69 12.30
C LEU A 111 26.78 28.82 12.21
N ASN A 112 26.45 29.91 11.48
CA ASN A 112 27.25 31.13 11.43
C ASN A 112 28.74 30.85 11.15
N GLY A 113 29.01 30.06 10.11
CA GLY A 113 30.36 29.68 9.70
C GLY A 113 30.95 28.44 10.40
N LYS A 114 30.27 27.86 11.40
CA LYS A 114 30.72 26.59 12.02
C LYS A 114 30.40 25.39 11.13
N GLU A 115 31.38 24.50 11.00
CA GLU A 115 31.21 23.27 10.24
C GLU A 115 30.58 22.17 11.11
N VAL A 116 29.47 21.62 10.63
CA VAL A 116 28.81 20.45 11.20
C VAL A 116 28.58 19.47 10.05
N PRO A 117 29.08 18.22 10.12
CA PRO A 117 28.98 17.28 9.00
C PRO A 117 27.55 16.73 8.81
N ASN A 118 26.82 16.52 9.90
CA ASN A 118 25.44 16.03 9.86
C ASN A 118 24.49 17.11 9.33
N LEU A 119 23.46 16.66 8.61
CA LEU A 119 22.41 17.52 8.09
C LEU A 119 21.65 18.19 9.24
N PHE A 120 21.24 17.39 10.22
CA PHE A 120 20.58 17.83 11.44
C PHE A 120 21.55 17.80 12.63
N PHE A 121 21.30 18.66 13.62
CA PHE A 121 22.15 18.84 14.79
C PHE A 121 21.33 19.31 15.99
N ALA A 122 21.82 19.09 17.20
CA ALA A 122 21.23 19.62 18.42
C ALA A 122 21.94 20.92 18.83
N MET A 123 21.16 21.91 19.28
CA MET A 123 21.70 23.12 19.91
C MET A 123 21.60 22.98 21.43
N THR A 124 22.72 23.17 22.12
CA THR A 124 22.76 23.26 23.57
C THR A 124 23.18 24.66 24.02
N LYS A 125 22.68 25.08 25.18
CA LYS A 125 23.15 26.33 25.80
C LYS A 125 24.53 26.06 26.35
N GLY A 126 25.54 26.78 25.88
CA GLY A 126 26.85 26.81 26.51
C GLY A 126 26.74 27.22 27.98
N THR A 127 27.61 26.68 28.83
CA THR A 127 27.69 26.95 30.27
C THR A 127 28.12 28.38 30.60
N GLN A 128 28.62 29.13 29.61
CA GLN A 128 28.93 30.56 29.71
C GLN A 128 28.41 31.26 28.45
N GLY A 129 27.77 32.42 28.64
CA GLY A 129 27.02 33.13 27.61
C GLY A 129 27.74 33.24 26.25
N ASN A 130 26.93 33.10 25.19
CA ASN A 130 27.26 33.31 23.78
C ASN A 130 28.02 32.21 23.03
N ASN A 131 28.53 31.15 23.67
CA ASN A 131 29.08 30.02 22.92
C ASN A 131 28.02 28.96 22.62
N GLU A 132 27.51 28.98 21.39
CA GLU A 132 26.65 27.91 20.85
C GLU A 132 27.46 26.63 20.65
N SER A 133 27.09 25.58 21.38
CA SER A 133 27.58 24.23 21.17
C SER A 133 26.60 23.45 20.30
N PHE A 134 27.16 22.74 19.32
CA PHE A 134 26.41 21.86 18.42
C PHE A 134 26.77 20.42 18.74
N GLU A 135 25.76 19.64 19.09
CA GLU A 135 25.90 18.25 19.49
C GLU A 135 25.31 17.31 18.43
N GLU A 136 25.68 16.03 18.55
CA GLU A 136 25.13 14.97 17.73
C GLU A 136 23.60 14.93 17.82
N PHE A 137 22.97 14.77 16.66
CA PHE A 137 21.52 14.78 16.57
C PHE A 137 20.92 13.45 17.03
N SER A 138 20.13 13.49 18.10
CA SER A 138 19.24 12.37 18.46
C SER A 138 17.81 12.69 18.03
N ALA A 139 17.28 11.97 17.03
CA ALA A 139 15.92 12.19 16.54
C ALA A 139 14.87 12.03 17.66
N SER A 140 14.98 10.96 18.46
CA SER A 140 14.03 10.68 19.55
C SER A 140 14.05 11.76 20.63
N SER A 141 15.23 12.20 21.06
CA SER A 141 15.39 13.27 22.06
C SER A 141 14.88 14.60 21.52
N THR A 142 15.21 14.92 20.27
CA THR A 142 14.80 16.16 19.60
C THR A 142 13.28 16.24 19.46
N MET A 143 12.61 15.16 19.02
CA MET A 143 11.15 15.14 18.91
C MET A 143 10.47 15.24 20.28
N LYS A 144 11.06 14.64 21.34
CA LYS A 144 10.56 14.80 22.71
C LYS A 144 10.66 16.27 23.16
N LYS A 145 11.82 16.90 22.98
CA LYS A 145 12.04 18.31 23.34
C LYS A 145 11.12 19.23 22.53
N PHE A 146 10.98 18.98 21.23
CA PHE A 146 10.11 19.77 20.35
C PHE A 146 8.65 19.72 20.78
N HIS A 147 8.10 18.52 20.99
CA HIS A 147 6.71 18.39 21.46
C HIS A 147 6.50 19.09 22.80
N GLY A 148 7.44 18.95 23.75
CA GLY A 148 7.39 19.66 25.02
C GLY A 148 7.41 21.19 24.88
N SER A 149 8.10 21.74 23.86
CA SER A 149 8.13 23.18 23.61
C SER A 149 6.86 23.74 22.96
N ILE A 150 6.06 22.90 22.29
CA ILE A 150 4.85 23.34 21.58
C ILE A 150 3.55 22.95 22.29
N SER A 151 3.57 21.93 23.15
CA SER A 151 2.43 21.47 23.93
C SER A 151 2.02 22.53 24.95
N GLY A 152 0.74 22.89 24.99
CA GLY A 152 0.18 23.94 25.84
C GLY A 152 0.47 25.38 25.40
N VAL A 153 1.30 25.57 24.37
CA VAL A 153 1.60 26.89 23.79
C VAL A 153 0.95 27.02 22.41
N PHE A 154 1.23 26.07 21.52
CA PHE A 154 0.69 26.04 20.15
C PHE A 154 -0.30 24.90 19.93
N LEU A 155 -0.17 23.82 20.71
CA LEU A 155 -1.05 22.65 20.65
C LEU A 155 -1.79 22.49 21.97
N ASP A 156 -3.02 21.97 21.91
CA ASP A 156 -3.73 21.53 23.12
C ASP A 156 -2.85 20.48 23.87
N PRO A 157 -2.65 20.61 25.19
CA PRO A 157 -1.86 19.65 25.98
C PRO A 157 -2.30 18.19 25.86
N LYS A 158 -3.55 17.94 25.48
CA LYS A 158 -4.10 16.60 25.25
C LYS A 158 -3.59 15.96 23.96
N VAL A 159 -3.03 16.75 23.03
CA VAL A 159 -2.50 16.23 21.76
C VAL A 159 -1.27 15.35 22.03
N PRO A 160 -1.34 14.04 21.73
CA PRO A 160 -0.28 13.12 22.08
C PRO A 160 0.96 13.38 21.22
N LYS A 161 2.13 13.15 21.81
CA LYS A 161 3.40 13.20 21.09
C LYS A 161 3.41 12.19 19.93
N LEU A 162 3.74 12.68 18.74
CA LEU A 162 4.04 11.83 17.59
C LEU A 162 5.43 11.20 17.76
N SER A 163 5.48 9.86 17.83
CA SER A 163 6.74 9.12 17.82
C SER A 163 7.20 8.88 16.38
N SER A 164 8.51 8.70 16.18
CA SER A 164 9.08 8.30 14.88
C SER A 164 8.41 7.06 14.31
N ARG A 165 8.05 6.09 15.17
CA ARG A 165 7.30 4.88 14.78
C ARG A 165 5.90 5.22 14.26
N LYS A 166 5.17 6.13 14.91
CA LYS A 166 3.84 6.59 14.45
C LYS A 166 3.94 7.37 13.14
N MET A 167 4.93 8.25 13.01
CA MET A 167 5.18 9.03 11.78
C MET A 167 5.49 8.09 10.59
N ARG A 168 6.33 7.07 10.83
CA ARG A 168 6.65 6.03 9.85
C ARG A 168 5.44 5.16 9.50
N LYS A 169 4.63 4.77 10.49
CA LYS A 169 3.37 4.04 10.25
C LYS A 169 2.42 4.86 9.39
N HIS A 170 2.23 6.14 9.71
CA HIS A 170 1.38 7.03 8.94
C HIS A 170 1.84 7.13 7.47
N LYS A 171 3.14 7.30 7.21
CA LYS A 171 3.68 7.30 5.83
C LYS A 171 3.33 5.99 5.11
N SER A 172 3.51 4.84 5.76
CA SER A 172 3.14 3.54 5.18
C SER A 172 1.66 3.46 4.86
N ASN A 173 0.80 3.87 5.80
CA ASN A 173 -0.65 3.86 5.61
C ASN A 173 -1.05 4.75 4.43
N VAL A 174 -0.50 5.97 4.33
CA VAL A 174 -0.74 6.88 3.18
C VAL A 174 -0.33 6.23 1.86
N GLN A 175 0.80 5.53 1.82
CA GLN A 175 1.26 4.83 0.62
C GLN A 175 0.35 3.66 0.22
N HIS A 176 -0.14 2.89 1.20
CA HIS A 176 -1.15 1.84 0.98
C HIS A 176 -2.50 2.44 0.53
N SER A 177 -2.90 3.58 1.10
CA SER A 177 -4.11 4.33 0.71
C SER A 177 -4.06 4.74 -0.76
N ALA A 178 -2.87 5.10 -1.24
CA ALA A 178 -2.60 5.43 -2.63
C ALA A 178 -2.47 4.19 -3.53
N ARG A 179 -2.82 3.00 -3.03
CA ARG A 179 -2.79 1.70 -3.72
C ARG A 179 -1.40 1.31 -4.26
N LEU A 180 -0.33 1.78 -3.61
CA LEU A 180 1.02 1.32 -3.94
C LEU A 180 1.21 -0.13 -3.48
N SER A 181 1.92 -0.93 -4.28
CA SER A 181 2.14 -2.34 -3.93
C SER A 181 2.94 -2.49 -2.62
N PRO A 182 2.69 -3.54 -1.81
CA PRO A 182 3.42 -3.77 -0.58
C PRO A 182 4.95 -3.82 -0.77
N SER A 183 5.41 -4.37 -1.90
CA SER A 183 6.80 -4.31 -2.36
C SER A 183 7.33 -2.87 -2.48
N THR A 184 6.59 -1.97 -3.15
CA THR A 184 6.97 -0.56 -3.33
C THR A 184 7.05 0.19 -2.01
N VAL A 185 6.07 -0.03 -1.12
CA VAL A 185 6.05 0.57 0.22
C VAL A 185 7.24 0.08 1.05
N SER A 186 7.52 -1.22 1.02
CA SER A 186 8.63 -1.83 1.76
C SER A 186 10.00 -1.31 1.31
N LYS A 187 10.18 -1.12 -0.02
CA LYS A 187 11.38 -0.48 -0.61
C LYS A 187 11.51 0.97 -0.15
N SER A 188 10.45 1.76 -0.25
CA SER A 188 10.40 3.18 0.18
C SER A 188 10.79 3.35 1.66
N LEU A 189 10.41 2.40 2.51
CA LEU A 189 10.69 2.44 3.94
C LEU A 189 11.91 1.62 4.36
N ASN A 190 12.61 0.93 3.45
CA ASN A 190 13.78 0.11 3.76
C ASN A 190 13.51 -1.03 4.78
N HIS A 191 12.37 -1.71 4.67
CA HIS A 191 12.08 -2.97 5.39
C HIS A 191 11.65 -4.08 4.43
N THR A 192 11.49 -5.29 4.94
CA THR A 192 10.99 -6.42 4.14
C THR A 192 9.49 -6.27 3.91
N GLU A 193 8.99 -6.93 2.87
CA GLU A 193 7.56 -6.98 2.58
C GLU A 193 6.78 -7.68 3.69
N ALA A 194 7.33 -8.75 4.27
CA ALA A 194 6.75 -9.41 5.44
C ALA A 194 6.54 -8.46 6.63
N VAL A 195 7.51 -7.57 6.90
CA VAL A 195 7.37 -6.53 7.95
C VAL A 195 6.35 -5.46 7.55
N ASN A 196 6.22 -5.18 6.25
CA ASN A 196 5.20 -4.27 5.76
C ASN A 196 3.80 -4.80 6.07
N LEU A 197 3.56 -6.06 5.69
CA LEU A 197 2.28 -6.73 5.85
C LEU A 197 1.92 -6.91 7.33
N SER A 198 2.88 -7.32 8.17
CA SER A 198 2.58 -7.57 9.59
C SER A 198 2.39 -6.32 10.43
N THR A 199 3.04 -5.21 10.08
CA THR A 199 3.11 -4.01 10.96
C THR A 199 2.39 -2.80 10.39
N TYR A 200 2.16 -2.75 9.08
CA TYR A 200 1.72 -1.56 8.37
C TYR A 200 0.59 -1.79 7.36
N ALA A 201 0.11 -3.02 7.17
CA ALA A 201 -1.08 -3.32 6.36
C ALA A 201 -2.40 -3.24 7.17
N GLU A 202 -2.37 -2.75 8.41
CA GLU A 202 -3.59 -2.36 9.12
C GLU A 202 -4.21 -1.13 8.44
N ALA A 203 -5.22 -1.38 7.60
CA ALA A 203 -6.11 -0.35 7.07
C ALA A 203 -6.75 0.43 8.21
N THR A 204 -6.90 1.75 8.08
CA THR A 204 -7.63 2.56 9.08
C THR A 204 -9.10 2.17 9.12
N TRP A 205 -9.82 2.52 10.19
CA TRP A 205 -11.27 2.27 10.28
C TRP A 205 -12.00 2.81 9.05
N GLU A 206 -11.67 4.03 8.62
CA GLU A 206 -12.30 4.70 7.48
C GLU A 206 -11.98 3.99 6.16
N GLN A 207 -10.79 3.42 6.04
CA GLN A 207 -10.39 2.61 4.88
C GLN A 207 -11.07 1.27 4.86
N GLN A 208 -11.14 0.59 6.00
CA GLN A 208 -11.89 -0.65 6.13
C GLN A 208 -13.36 -0.40 5.82
N GLU A 209 -13.96 0.66 6.35
CA GLU A 209 -15.33 1.06 6.05
C GLU A 209 -15.53 1.34 4.57
N THR A 210 -14.62 2.07 3.92
CA THR A 210 -14.69 2.35 2.48
C THR A 210 -14.53 1.08 1.65
N GLU A 211 -13.54 0.24 1.96
CA GLU A 211 -13.26 -1.00 1.24
C GLU A 211 -14.38 -2.04 1.45
N PHE A 212 -14.87 -2.20 2.68
CA PHE A 212 -16.04 -3.02 2.97
C PHE A 212 -17.29 -2.45 2.30
N SER A 213 -17.47 -1.13 2.28
CA SER A 213 -18.61 -0.52 1.59
C SER A 213 -18.57 -0.79 0.09
N LEU A 214 -17.42 -0.63 -0.55
CA LEU A 214 -17.22 -0.94 -1.97
C LEU A 214 -17.37 -2.44 -2.25
N PHE A 215 -16.82 -3.29 -1.38
CA PHE A 215 -16.98 -4.74 -1.46
C PHE A 215 -18.47 -5.12 -1.34
N TRP A 216 -19.15 -4.64 -0.31
CA TRP A 216 -20.57 -4.92 -0.09
C TRP A 216 -21.48 -4.27 -1.12
N GLN A 217 -21.12 -3.12 -1.69
CA GLN A 217 -21.80 -2.55 -2.86
C GLN A 217 -21.61 -3.43 -4.07
N SER A 218 -20.42 -3.98 -4.30
CA SER A 218 -20.14 -4.91 -5.39
C SER A 218 -20.85 -6.25 -5.18
N VAL A 219 -20.90 -6.76 -3.94
CA VAL A 219 -21.63 -7.97 -3.57
C VAL A 219 -23.13 -7.74 -3.68
N ARG A 220 -23.67 -6.60 -3.23
CA ARG A 220 -25.09 -6.25 -3.41
C ARG A 220 -25.41 -6.09 -4.88
N HIS A 221 -24.57 -5.39 -5.66
CA HIS A 221 -24.77 -5.26 -7.10
C HIS A 221 -24.72 -6.62 -7.80
N ALA A 222 -23.79 -7.50 -7.44
CA ALA A 222 -23.76 -8.87 -7.95
C ALA A 222 -25.00 -9.67 -7.51
N ALA A 223 -25.45 -9.52 -6.26
CA ALA A 223 -26.65 -10.15 -5.74
C ALA A 223 -27.93 -9.57 -6.36
N ASP A 224 -27.95 -8.30 -6.72
CA ASP A 224 -29.04 -7.61 -7.41
C ASP A 224 -29.09 -8.07 -8.86
N VAL A 225 -27.94 -8.20 -9.54
CA VAL A 225 -27.87 -8.79 -10.89
C VAL A 225 -28.30 -10.25 -10.87
N VAL A 226 -27.94 -11.02 -9.84
CA VAL A 226 -28.41 -12.41 -9.65
C VAL A 226 -29.90 -12.45 -9.32
N ARG A 227 -30.40 -11.54 -8.49
CA ARG A 227 -31.81 -11.45 -8.09
C ARG A 227 -32.70 -10.99 -9.24
N GLU A 228 -32.29 -9.97 -10.00
CA GLU A 228 -32.98 -9.49 -11.19
C GLU A 228 -33.04 -10.58 -12.26
N ARG A 229 -31.96 -11.37 -12.43
CA ARG A 229 -31.97 -12.60 -13.24
C ARG A 229 -32.88 -13.69 -12.70
N SER A 230 -33.09 -13.77 -11.37
CA SER A 230 -34.00 -14.74 -10.74
C SER A 230 -35.47 -14.31 -10.73
N GLU A 231 -35.75 -13.00 -10.69
CA GLU A 231 -37.10 -12.43 -10.66
C GLU A 231 -37.68 -12.27 -12.07
N THR A 232 -36.83 -12.18 -13.10
CA THR A 232 -37.24 -12.25 -14.51
C THR A 232 -37.33 -13.67 -15.07
N SER A 233 -36.93 -14.69 -14.29
CA SER A 233 -37.05 -16.09 -14.65
C SER A 233 -38.20 -16.75 -13.89
N SER A 234 -39.36 -16.80 -14.54
CA SER A 234 -40.38 -17.80 -14.24
C SER A 234 -39.78 -19.22 -14.32
N GLY A 235 -39.40 -19.79 -13.18
CA GLY A 235 -39.28 -21.24 -12.97
C GLY A 235 -37.98 -21.99 -13.29
N ASP A 236 -36.84 -21.37 -13.62
CA ASP A 236 -35.67 -22.10 -14.12
C ASP A 236 -34.30 -21.75 -13.49
N ARG A 237 -33.38 -22.72 -13.56
CA ARG A 237 -32.11 -22.93 -12.83
C ARG A 237 -31.08 -21.78 -12.88
N ILE A 238 -30.16 -21.74 -11.90
CA ILE A 238 -29.14 -20.68 -11.73
C ILE A 238 -27.91 -20.93 -12.62
N SER A 239 -27.57 -20.01 -13.51
CA SER A 239 -26.36 -20.08 -14.36
C SER A 239 -25.07 -19.86 -13.55
N THR A 240 -24.06 -20.71 -13.80
CA THR A 240 -22.72 -20.68 -13.17
C THR A 240 -21.62 -20.47 -14.21
N ALA A 241 -20.37 -20.30 -13.78
CA ALA A 241 -19.22 -20.12 -14.69
C ALA A 241 -18.90 -21.35 -15.56
N ALA A 242 -19.40 -22.54 -15.20
CA ALA A 242 -19.09 -23.81 -15.84
C ALA A 242 -20.35 -24.66 -16.15
N GLY A 243 -21.56 -24.09 -16.07
CA GLY A 243 -22.83 -24.79 -16.26
C GLY A 243 -23.99 -24.09 -15.57
N HIS A 244 -24.86 -24.84 -14.90
CA HIS A 244 -25.98 -24.39 -14.08
C HIS A 244 -26.04 -25.07 -12.70
N CYS A 245 -26.94 -24.59 -11.83
CA CYS A 245 -27.16 -25.10 -10.48
C CYS A 245 -28.64 -25.02 -10.10
N ASP A 246 -29.13 -26.00 -9.33
CA ASP A 246 -30.49 -26.03 -8.80
C ASP A 246 -30.60 -25.57 -7.33
N ASP A 247 -29.52 -25.63 -6.54
CA ASP A 247 -29.51 -25.21 -5.13
C ASP A 247 -28.20 -24.49 -4.77
N PHE A 248 -28.12 -23.21 -5.15
CA PHE A 248 -26.93 -22.40 -4.94
C PHE A 248 -26.66 -22.15 -3.46
N ASN A 249 -25.37 -22.17 -3.06
CA ASN A 249 -24.88 -21.95 -1.69
C ASN A 249 -25.12 -23.12 -0.71
N GLN A 250 -25.54 -24.29 -1.20
CA GLN A 250 -25.57 -25.55 -0.44
C GLN A 250 -24.65 -26.61 -1.09
N PRO A 251 -23.32 -26.43 -1.04
CA PRO A 251 -22.41 -27.38 -1.68
C PRO A 251 -22.46 -28.73 -0.97
N SER A 252 -22.64 -29.79 -1.76
CA SER A 252 -22.66 -31.17 -1.29
C SER A 252 -21.81 -32.03 -2.20
N ALA A 253 -20.95 -32.85 -1.60
CA ALA A 253 -20.03 -33.69 -2.36
C ALA A 253 -20.79 -34.79 -3.09
N LEU A 254 -20.37 -35.05 -4.33
CA LEU A 254 -20.86 -36.18 -5.10
C LEU A 254 -20.44 -37.49 -4.40
N GLY A 255 -21.41 -38.18 -3.80
CA GLY A 255 -21.16 -39.47 -3.15
C GLY A 255 -20.57 -40.49 -4.13
N GLY A 256 -19.51 -41.18 -3.72
CA GLY A 256 -18.89 -42.27 -4.49
C GLY A 256 -17.65 -41.90 -5.31
N TRP A 257 -17.24 -40.63 -5.34
CA TRP A 257 -15.95 -40.23 -5.91
C TRP A 257 -14.89 -40.27 -4.79
N GLY A 258 -13.89 -41.15 -4.93
CA GLY A 258 -12.73 -41.19 -4.04
C GLY A 258 -12.07 -39.82 -3.92
N THR A 259 -11.44 -39.55 -2.77
CA THR A 259 -10.83 -38.26 -2.36
C THR A 259 -10.39 -37.38 -3.54
N SER A 260 -11.28 -36.51 -4.03
CA SER A 260 -10.94 -35.53 -5.05
C SER A 260 -10.06 -34.45 -4.43
N PHE A 261 -9.07 -33.95 -5.18
CA PHE A 261 -8.23 -32.84 -4.71
C PHE A 261 -9.00 -31.51 -4.60
N ILE A 262 -10.17 -31.42 -5.22
CA ILE A 262 -11.04 -30.24 -5.23
C ILE A 262 -12.31 -30.57 -4.42
N GLU A 263 -12.53 -29.79 -3.36
CA GLU A 263 -13.77 -29.85 -2.58
C GLU A 263 -14.88 -29.00 -3.23
N PRO A 264 -16.15 -29.44 -3.19
CA PRO A 264 -17.28 -28.67 -3.67
C PRO A 264 -17.39 -27.34 -2.91
N ASN A 265 -17.37 -26.23 -3.65
CA ASN A 265 -17.44 -24.90 -3.06
C ASN A 265 -18.06 -23.91 -4.05
N CYS A 266 -19.25 -23.39 -3.74
CA CYS A 266 -19.95 -22.43 -4.61
C CYS A 266 -19.21 -21.11 -4.82
N ARG A 267 -18.14 -20.85 -4.03
CA ARG A 267 -17.29 -19.65 -4.16
C ARG A 267 -16.12 -19.86 -5.14
N THR A 268 -15.77 -21.10 -5.47
CA THR A 268 -14.73 -21.40 -6.45
C THR A 268 -15.36 -21.62 -7.83
N GLN A 269 -14.68 -21.18 -8.90
CA GLN A 269 -15.26 -21.19 -10.25
C GLN A 269 -15.43 -22.59 -10.84
N TYR A 270 -14.72 -23.58 -10.30
CA TYR A 270 -14.69 -24.96 -10.75
C TYR A 270 -15.16 -25.97 -9.69
N GLY A 271 -15.39 -25.54 -8.44
CA GLY A 271 -15.89 -26.41 -7.37
C GLY A 271 -17.27 -26.98 -7.65
N CYS A 272 -18.07 -26.29 -8.47
CA CYS A 272 -19.37 -26.79 -8.93
C CYS A 272 -19.25 -28.14 -9.65
N LEU A 273 -18.19 -28.40 -10.42
CA LEU A 273 -18.04 -29.65 -11.20
C LEU A 273 -17.98 -30.93 -10.34
N TYR A 274 -17.78 -30.78 -9.03
CA TYR A 274 -17.68 -31.83 -8.03
C TYR A 274 -18.88 -31.84 -7.05
N CYS A 275 -19.85 -30.95 -7.26
CA CYS A 275 -21.05 -30.80 -6.43
C CYS A 275 -22.22 -31.64 -6.99
N SER A 276 -23.07 -32.22 -6.13
CA SER A 276 -24.27 -32.94 -6.61
C SER A 276 -25.37 -32.03 -7.15
N HIS A 277 -25.31 -30.73 -6.86
CA HIS A 277 -26.23 -29.70 -7.37
C HIS A 277 -25.79 -29.11 -8.73
N TYR A 278 -24.75 -29.68 -9.35
CA TYR A 278 -24.27 -29.23 -10.65
C TYR A 278 -25.10 -29.80 -11.79
N ILE A 279 -25.58 -28.90 -12.63
CA ILE A 279 -26.36 -29.22 -13.82
C ILE A 279 -25.59 -28.73 -15.03
N CYS A 280 -25.48 -29.58 -16.05
CA CYS A 280 -24.96 -29.20 -17.35
C CYS A 280 -26.00 -29.52 -18.40
N HIS A 281 -26.48 -28.50 -19.10
CA HIS A 281 -27.33 -28.67 -20.27
C HIS A 281 -26.48 -29.08 -21.48
N SER A 282 -27.11 -29.76 -22.43
CA SER A 282 -26.46 -30.18 -23.69
C SER A 282 -26.66 -29.13 -24.77
N ASP A 283 -26.46 -27.87 -24.42
CA ASP A 283 -26.65 -26.71 -25.28
C ASP A 283 -25.33 -25.98 -25.56
N GLU A 284 -25.39 -24.96 -26.42
CA GLU A 284 -24.21 -24.19 -26.79
C GLU A 284 -23.64 -23.43 -25.59
N GLU A 285 -24.50 -22.92 -24.71
CA GLU A 285 -24.09 -22.07 -23.59
C GLU A 285 -23.21 -22.84 -22.61
N ASP A 286 -23.65 -24.00 -22.15
CA ASP A 286 -22.91 -24.79 -21.16
C ASP A 286 -21.66 -25.43 -21.77
N LEU A 287 -21.72 -25.84 -23.04
CA LEU A 287 -20.53 -26.25 -23.78
C LEU A 287 -19.52 -25.11 -23.92
N HIS A 288 -19.97 -23.88 -24.21
CA HIS A 288 -19.09 -22.72 -24.36
C HIS A 288 -18.41 -22.37 -23.03
N LYS A 289 -19.13 -22.48 -21.91
CA LYS A 289 -18.57 -22.35 -20.56
C LYS A 289 -17.49 -23.40 -20.27
N LEU A 290 -17.78 -24.68 -20.55
CA LEU A 290 -16.85 -25.79 -20.31
C LEU A 290 -15.59 -25.68 -21.17
N PHE A 291 -15.73 -25.40 -22.46
CA PHE A 291 -14.58 -25.21 -23.35
C PHE A 291 -13.78 -23.96 -22.98
N SER A 292 -14.42 -22.88 -22.55
CA SER A 292 -13.71 -21.67 -22.10
C SER A 292 -12.90 -21.94 -20.84
N LEU A 293 -13.46 -22.69 -19.88
CA LEU A 293 -12.72 -23.14 -18.70
C LEU A 293 -11.54 -24.03 -19.09
N GLN A 294 -11.75 -25.02 -19.98
CA GLN A 294 -10.69 -25.91 -20.48
C GLN A 294 -9.55 -25.12 -21.14
N TYR A 295 -9.87 -24.12 -21.97
CA TYR A 295 -8.90 -23.26 -22.62
C TYR A 295 -8.03 -22.51 -21.61
N VAL A 296 -8.64 -21.92 -20.58
CA VAL A 296 -7.91 -21.20 -19.52
C VAL A 296 -7.01 -22.15 -18.74
N ILE A 297 -7.50 -23.36 -18.40
CA ILE A 297 -6.70 -24.38 -17.71
C ILE A 297 -5.48 -24.77 -18.54
N ASP A 298 -5.67 -25.08 -19.82
CA ASP A 298 -4.57 -25.50 -20.69
C ASP A 298 -3.54 -24.38 -20.89
N SER A 299 -4.01 -23.13 -20.98
CA SER A 299 -3.14 -21.94 -21.06
C SER A 299 -2.29 -21.77 -19.79
N VAL A 300 -2.90 -21.91 -18.60
CA VAL A 300 -2.19 -21.85 -17.32
C VAL A 300 -1.21 -23.01 -17.14
N ARG A 301 -1.56 -24.22 -17.59
CA ARG A 301 -0.70 -25.41 -17.50
C ARG A 301 0.53 -25.32 -18.40
N LYS A 302 0.40 -24.79 -19.63
CA LYS A 302 1.53 -24.57 -20.54
C LYS A 302 2.63 -23.70 -19.94
N ILE A 303 2.25 -22.72 -19.13
CA ILE A 303 3.19 -21.79 -18.47
C ILE A 303 3.84 -22.38 -17.22
N ASN A 304 3.12 -23.25 -16.50
CA ASN A 304 3.52 -23.76 -15.18
C ASN A 304 3.98 -25.22 -15.19
N ALA A 305 4.67 -25.66 -16.24
CA ALA A 305 5.10 -27.05 -16.42
C ALA A 305 6.01 -27.61 -15.28
N ASP A 306 6.52 -26.76 -14.38
CA ASP A 306 7.49 -27.11 -13.34
C ASP A 306 6.92 -27.09 -11.89
N VAL A 307 5.59 -26.99 -11.71
CA VAL A 307 4.95 -26.91 -10.38
C VAL A 307 4.04 -28.11 -10.12
N GLY A 308 4.62 -29.19 -9.59
CA GLY A 308 3.95 -30.50 -9.45
C GLY A 308 2.61 -30.54 -8.69
N HIS A 309 2.33 -29.60 -7.78
CA HIS A 309 1.04 -29.55 -7.06
C HIS A 309 -0.06 -28.83 -7.85
N ALA A 310 0.28 -27.76 -8.60
CA ALA A 310 -0.67 -27.06 -9.45
C ALA A 310 -1.02 -27.89 -10.70
N ASP A 311 -0.03 -28.61 -11.25
CA ASP A 311 -0.27 -29.50 -12.40
C ASP A 311 -1.21 -30.66 -12.04
N ALA A 312 -1.10 -31.25 -10.84
CA ALA A 312 -2.02 -32.31 -10.41
C ALA A 312 -3.49 -31.84 -10.31
N LEU A 313 -3.74 -30.66 -9.74
CA LEU A 313 -5.09 -30.08 -9.64
C LEU A 313 -5.67 -29.75 -11.02
N PHE A 314 -4.89 -29.08 -11.87
CA PHE A 314 -5.36 -28.69 -13.20
C PHE A 314 -5.52 -29.88 -14.15
N LYS A 315 -4.72 -30.94 -13.97
CA LYS A 315 -4.88 -32.20 -14.67
C LYS A 315 -6.18 -32.90 -14.28
N ASP A 316 -6.49 -33.00 -12.98
CA ASP A 316 -7.75 -33.59 -12.51
C ASP A 316 -8.96 -32.82 -13.06
N LEU A 317 -8.90 -31.48 -12.99
CA LEU A 317 -9.95 -30.61 -13.51
C LEU A 317 -10.15 -30.77 -15.03
N SER A 318 -9.06 -30.85 -15.80
CA SER A 318 -9.14 -31.11 -17.24
C SER A 318 -9.73 -32.47 -17.56
N ILE A 319 -9.39 -33.51 -16.79
CA ILE A 319 -9.99 -34.85 -16.94
C ILE A 319 -11.50 -34.78 -16.68
N ARG A 320 -11.92 -34.10 -15.62
CA ARG A 320 -13.33 -33.94 -15.25
C ARG A 320 -14.13 -33.20 -16.33
N ILE A 321 -13.60 -32.11 -16.87
CA ILE A 321 -14.25 -31.35 -17.95
C ILE A 321 -14.40 -32.21 -19.21
N ASN A 322 -13.33 -32.88 -19.62
CA ASN A 322 -13.38 -33.77 -20.78
C ASN A 322 -14.38 -34.92 -20.57
N PHE A 323 -14.46 -35.49 -19.36
CA PHE A 323 -15.47 -36.49 -19.03
C PHE A 323 -16.90 -35.96 -19.25
N ILE A 324 -17.20 -34.75 -18.80
CA ILE A 324 -18.52 -34.13 -18.97
C ILE A 324 -18.81 -33.85 -20.45
N ILE A 325 -17.84 -33.29 -21.18
CA ILE A 325 -17.98 -32.98 -22.61
C ILE A 325 -18.20 -34.27 -23.43
N SER A 326 -17.42 -35.32 -23.16
CA SER A 326 -17.59 -36.62 -23.81
C SER A 326 -18.96 -37.22 -23.52
N ALA A 327 -19.41 -37.18 -22.26
CA ALA A 327 -20.74 -37.66 -21.88
C ALA A 327 -21.89 -36.88 -22.54
N ILE A 328 -21.67 -35.62 -22.93
CA ILE A 328 -22.63 -34.82 -23.72
C ILE A 328 -22.59 -35.23 -25.21
N GLY A 329 -21.39 -35.40 -25.77
CA GLY A 329 -21.18 -35.81 -27.16
C GLY A 329 -21.72 -37.21 -27.47
N GLU A 330 -21.71 -38.12 -26.49
CA GLU A 330 -22.23 -39.48 -26.63
C GLU A 330 -23.77 -39.55 -26.66
N ARG A 331 -24.49 -38.47 -26.32
CA ARG A 331 -25.97 -38.48 -26.26
C ARG A 331 -26.64 -38.55 -27.63
N SER A 332 -26.11 -37.84 -28.62
CA SER A 332 -26.65 -37.84 -29.99
C SER A 332 -25.64 -37.31 -31.01
N VAL A 333 -25.89 -37.60 -32.29
CA VAL A 333 -25.07 -37.04 -33.40
C VAL A 333 -25.14 -35.50 -33.42
N SER A 334 -26.30 -34.92 -33.06
CA SER A 334 -26.47 -33.46 -33.02
C SER A 334 -25.66 -32.81 -31.91
N THR A 335 -25.59 -33.41 -30.71
CA THR A 335 -24.76 -32.87 -29.62
C THR A 335 -23.28 -33.04 -29.92
N LEU A 336 -22.87 -34.13 -30.59
CA LEU A 336 -21.50 -34.31 -31.05
C LEU A 336 -21.07 -33.21 -32.04
N GLN A 337 -21.92 -32.88 -33.01
CA GLN A 337 -21.66 -31.77 -33.95
C GLN A 337 -21.54 -30.43 -33.23
N LEU A 338 -22.42 -30.17 -32.26
CA LEU A 338 -22.38 -28.95 -31.45
C LEU A 338 -21.08 -28.86 -30.63
N VAL A 339 -20.62 -29.98 -30.05
CA VAL A 339 -19.35 -30.06 -29.33
C VAL A 339 -18.18 -29.67 -30.22
N GLU A 340 -18.13 -30.16 -31.46
CA GLU A 340 -17.05 -29.80 -32.41
C GLU A 340 -17.11 -28.33 -32.82
N ILE A 341 -18.30 -27.78 -33.09
CA ILE A 341 -18.48 -26.36 -33.43
C ILE A 341 -17.99 -25.46 -32.28
N VAL A 342 -18.41 -25.75 -31.06
CA VAL A 342 -18.02 -24.94 -29.89
C VAL A 342 -16.53 -25.13 -29.56
N ARG A 343 -15.98 -26.32 -29.77
CA ARG A 343 -14.54 -26.58 -29.63
C ARG A 343 -13.75 -25.70 -30.60
N GLU A 344 -14.13 -25.65 -31.88
CA GLU A 344 -13.45 -24.81 -32.87
C GLU A 344 -13.58 -23.32 -32.49
N LYS A 345 -14.79 -22.88 -32.09
CA LYS A 345 -15.08 -21.52 -31.60
C LYS A 345 -14.12 -21.07 -30.50
N VAL A 346 -13.86 -21.94 -29.51
CA VAL A 346 -13.05 -21.61 -28.35
C VAL A 346 -11.57 -21.88 -28.60
N CYS A 347 -11.21 -23.09 -29.01
CA CYS A 347 -9.83 -23.53 -29.11
C CYS A 347 -9.09 -22.93 -30.32
N SER A 348 -9.76 -22.74 -31.45
CA SER A 348 -9.13 -22.20 -32.66
C SER A 348 -9.25 -20.69 -32.76
N TYR A 349 -10.44 -20.13 -32.48
CA TYR A 349 -10.69 -18.69 -32.60
C TYR A 349 -10.50 -17.91 -31.31
N GLY A 350 -10.28 -18.56 -30.16
CA GLY A 350 -10.05 -17.90 -28.88
C GLY A 350 -11.27 -17.18 -28.32
N ILE A 351 -12.49 -17.51 -28.78
CA ILE A 351 -13.71 -16.81 -28.37
C ILE A 351 -14.19 -17.41 -27.04
N LEU A 352 -13.78 -16.83 -25.91
CA LEU A 352 -14.21 -17.25 -24.57
C LEU A 352 -15.55 -16.65 -24.17
N THR A 353 -16.20 -17.22 -23.16
CA THR A 353 -17.31 -16.52 -22.50
C THR A 353 -16.79 -15.24 -21.81
N PRO A 354 -17.61 -14.18 -21.67
CA PRO A 354 -17.18 -12.94 -21.02
C PRO A 354 -16.60 -13.13 -19.61
N PHE A 355 -17.05 -14.17 -18.90
CA PHE A 355 -16.51 -14.53 -17.60
C PHE A 355 -15.05 -15.01 -17.69
N TRP A 356 -14.76 -15.96 -18.58
CA TRP A 356 -13.43 -16.55 -18.71
C TRP A 356 -12.45 -15.64 -19.44
N GLU A 357 -12.92 -14.83 -20.38
CA GLU A 357 -12.13 -13.75 -21.01
C GLU A 357 -11.60 -12.77 -19.96
N ASN A 358 -12.48 -12.25 -19.11
CA ASN A 358 -12.09 -11.36 -18.02
C ASN A 358 -11.12 -12.02 -17.03
N ARG A 359 -11.25 -13.34 -16.83
CA ARG A 359 -10.34 -14.09 -15.95
C ARG A 359 -8.96 -14.23 -16.58
N LEU A 360 -8.90 -14.56 -17.88
CA LEU A 360 -7.65 -14.67 -18.63
C LEU A 360 -6.91 -13.33 -18.68
N SER A 361 -7.61 -12.24 -18.98
CA SER A 361 -7.02 -10.89 -19.01
C SER A 361 -6.44 -10.45 -17.65
N ARG A 362 -7.00 -10.89 -16.53
CA ARG A 362 -6.40 -10.63 -15.21
C ARG A 362 -5.05 -11.32 -15.04
N TYR A 363 -4.87 -12.52 -15.58
CA TYR A 363 -3.58 -13.19 -15.57
C TYR A 363 -2.56 -12.42 -16.44
N GLU A 364 -2.99 -11.90 -17.60
CA GLU A 364 -2.15 -11.06 -18.46
C GLU A 364 -1.72 -9.77 -17.75
N GLN A 365 -2.63 -9.11 -17.03
CA GLN A 365 -2.36 -7.88 -16.28
C GLN A 365 -1.32 -8.06 -15.16
N ILE A 366 -1.19 -9.27 -14.60
CA ILE A 366 -0.16 -9.59 -13.60
C ILE A 366 1.12 -10.16 -14.24
N GLY A 367 1.22 -10.13 -15.57
CA GLY A 367 2.44 -10.46 -16.33
C GLY A 367 2.53 -11.91 -16.81
N VAL A 368 1.44 -12.67 -16.82
CA VAL A 368 1.39 -14.03 -17.38
C VAL A 368 1.07 -13.95 -18.88
N VAL A 369 1.97 -14.43 -19.74
CA VAL A 369 1.80 -14.39 -21.21
C VAL A 369 1.47 -15.79 -21.71
N PHE A 370 0.33 -15.95 -22.39
CA PHE A 370 -0.25 -17.24 -22.81
C PHE A 370 0.02 -17.62 -24.26
#